data_AF-A0A101WHA0-F1
#
_entry.id   AF-A0A101WHA0-F1
#
_cell.length_a   1.000
_cell.length_b   1.000
_cell.length_c   1.000
_cell.angle_alpha   90.00
_cell.angle_beta   90.00
_cell.angle_gamma   90.00
#
_symmetry.space_group_name_H-M   'P 1'
#
loop_
_entity.id
_entity.type
_entity.pdbx_description
1 polymer ?
#
loop_
_entity_poly.entity_id
_entity_poly.type
_entity_poly.pdbx_seq_one_letter_code
_entity_poly.pdbx_strand_id
1 'polypeptide(L)'
;MNNENDLENTFWREKVVSCAFAYANHIWKPTFKSLFHGHDTDGILVNTPDSNYTSTKYNCGWWTIDQFNKGLPYNWGGFSTIEEFDTGIKAGKLAGNH
;
A
#
# COMPACT_ATOMS: atom_id res chain seq x y z
N MET A 1 25.55 -8.74 30.96
CA MET A 1 25.14 -8.33 29.60
C MET A 1 23.69 -7.92 29.70
N ASN A 2 23.44 -6.69 30.16
CA ASN A 2 22.26 -6.44 30.98
C ASN A 2 21.55 -5.14 30.55
N ASN A 3 20.25 -5.25 30.34
CA ASN A 3 19.23 -4.21 30.28
C ASN A 3 19.17 -3.32 29.03
N GLU A 4 20.28 -2.73 28.56
CA GLU A 4 20.23 -1.78 27.44
C GLU A 4 19.83 -2.44 26.11
N ASN A 5 20.43 -3.58 25.77
CA ASN A 5 20.08 -4.35 24.57
C ASN A 5 18.64 -4.89 24.61
N ASP A 6 18.11 -5.22 25.80
CA ASP A 6 16.75 -5.75 25.96
C ASP A 6 15.69 -4.65 25.82
N LEU A 7 16.00 -3.45 26.30
CA LEU A 7 15.18 -2.24 26.11
C LEU A 7 15.18 -1.82 24.64
N GLU A 8 16.34 -1.83 23.97
CA GLU A 8 16.45 -1.53 22.54
C GLU A 8 15.67 -2.55 21.70
N ASN A 9 15.80 -3.86 21.97
CA ASN A 9 15.06 -4.90 21.28
C ASN A 9 13.54 -4.76 21.47
N THR A 10 13.10 -4.40 22.69
CA THR A 10 11.68 -4.16 22.98
C THR A 10 11.15 -2.95 22.24
N PHE A 11 11.90 -1.85 22.22
CA PHE A 11 11.57 -0.65 21.46
C PHE A 11 11.39 -0.96 19.97
N TRP A 12 12.34 -1.65 19.35
CA TRP A 12 12.25 -1.99 17.93
C TRP A 12 11.11 -2.97 17.63
N ARG A 13 10.85 -3.95 18.50
CA ARG A 13 9.71 -4.86 18.36
C ARG A 13 8.39 -4.07 18.32
N GLU A 14 8.18 -3.18 19.29
CA GLU A 14 6.98 -2.37 19.37
C GLU A 14 6.84 -1.43 18.17
N LYS A 15 7.95 -0.82 17.74
CA LYS A 15 7.97 0.08 16.58
C LYS A 15 7.62 -0.64 15.28
N VAL A 16 8.21 -1.82 15.04
CA VAL A 16 7.93 -2.63 13.84
C VAL A 16 6.48 -3.07 13.80
N VAL A 17 5.96 -3.60 14.92
CA VAL A 17 4.56 -4.04 15.00
C VAL A 17 3.60 -2.86 14.81
N SER A 18 3.88 -1.72 15.44
CA SER A 18 3.06 -0.51 15.30
C SER A 18 3.04 0.00 13.86
N CYS A 19 4.20 0.00 13.19
CA CYS A 19 4.31 0.36 11.79
C CYS A 19 3.49 -0.58 10.90
N ALA A 20 3.67 -1.89 11.05
CA ALA A 20 2.89 -2.89 10.30
C ALA A 20 1.38 -2.72 10.52
N PHE A 21 0.97 -2.45 11.76
CA PHE A 21 -0.43 -2.23 12.10
C PHE A 21 -0.98 -0.96 11.45
N ALA A 22 -0.21 0.13 11.43
CA ALA A 22 -0.61 1.36 10.76
C ALA A 22 -0.87 1.14 9.26
N TYR A 23 0.05 0.43 8.58
CA TYR A 23 -0.07 0.14 7.15
C TYR A 23 -1.24 -0.79 6.83
N ALA A 24 -1.46 -1.82 7.67
CA ALA A 24 -2.55 -2.78 7.51
C ALA A 24 -3.93 -2.17 7.82
N ASN A 25 -3.99 -1.12 8.65
CA ASN A 25 -5.25 -0.48 9.05
C ASN A 25 -5.49 0.88 8.39
N HIS A 26 -4.58 1.36 7.54
CA HIS A 26 -4.74 2.67 6.90
C HIS A 26 -6.02 2.72 6.07
N ILE A 27 -6.80 3.78 6.27
CA ILE A 27 -8.08 3.98 5.57
C ILE A 27 -7.89 5.03 4.49
N TRP A 28 -8.27 4.69 3.26
CA TRP A 28 -8.10 5.56 2.10
C TRP A 28 -9.22 5.35 1.08
N LYS A 29 -9.36 6.29 0.14
CA LYS A 29 -10.41 6.27 -0.87
C LYS A 29 -9.80 6.44 -2.28
N PRO A 30 -9.73 5.38 -3.11
CA PRO A 30 -9.30 5.49 -4.50
C PRO A 30 -10.34 6.22 -5.35
N THR A 31 -9.85 6.83 -6.43
CA THR A 31 -10.69 7.38 -7.51
C THR A 31 -10.39 6.65 -8.82
N PHE A 32 -11.13 6.95 -9.88
CA PHE A 32 -10.82 6.42 -11.23
C PHE A 32 -9.38 6.70 -11.70
N LYS A 33 -8.74 7.79 -11.24
CA LYS A 33 -7.33 8.08 -11.58
C LYS A 33 -6.36 7.11 -10.94
N SER A 34 -6.76 6.46 -9.85
CA SER A 34 -5.94 5.49 -9.12
C SER A 34 -5.92 4.12 -9.79
N LEU A 35 -6.75 3.89 -10.83
CA LEU A 35 -6.89 2.64 -11.56
C LEU A 35 -5.91 2.59 -12.75
N PHE A 36 -5.26 1.46 -12.96
CA PHE A 36 -4.42 1.23 -14.13
C PHE A 36 -4.30 -0.25 -14.49
N HIS A 37 -4.57 -0.57 -15.75
CA HIS A 37 -4.32 -1.89 -16.34
C HIS A 37 -3.70 -1.72 -17.70
N GLY A 38 -2.40 -1.91 -17.81
CA GLY A 38 -1.68 -1.65 -19.05
C GLY A 38 -0.18 -1.67 -18.84
N HIS A 39 0.55 -1.31 -19.89
CA HIS A 39 2.00 -1.14 -19.79
C HIS A 39 2.32 0.30 -19.41
N ASP A 40 3.21 0.49 -18.44
CA ASP A 40 3.74 1.81 -18.10
C ASP A 40 4.73 2.32 -19.16
N THR A 41 5.37 3.47 -18.89
CA THR A 41 6.31 4.11 -19.82
C THR A 41 7.54 3.28 -20.12
N ASP A 42 7.90 2.35 -19.23
CA ASP A 42 9.04 1.43 -19.40
C ASP A 42 8.61 0.11 -20.05
N GLY A 43 7.34 -0.02 -20.43
CA GLY A 43 6.78 -1.21 -21.04
C GLY A 43 6.51 -2.34 -20.04
N ILE A 44 6.43 -2.05 -18.73
CA ILE A 44 6.13 -3.03 -17.69
C ILE A 44 4.62 -3.12 -17.51
N LEU A 45 4.08 -4.35 -17.54
CA LEU A 45 2.67 -4.58 -17.27
C LEU A 45 2.35 -4.25 -15.81
N VAL A 46 1.57 -3.21 -15.60
CA VAL A 46 1.07 -2.77 -14.30
C VAL A 46 -0.43 -2.98 -14.26
N ASN A 47 -0.87 -3.66 -13.22
CA ASN A 47 -2.27 -3.85 -12.93
C ASN A 47 -2.53 -3.48 -11.47
N THR A 48 -3.37 -2.48 -11.28
CA THR A 48 -3.81 -2.11 -9.95
C THR A 48 -4.67 -3.22 -9.34
N PRO A 49 -4.56 -3.48 -8.03
CA PRO A 49 -5.32 -4.54 -7.36
C PRO A 49 -6.74 -4.07 -6.99
N ASP A 50 -7.50 -3.54 -7.95
CA ASP A 50 -8.90 -3.17 -7.72
C ASP A 50 -9.83 -4.39 -7.85
N SER A 51 -10.99 -4.30 -7.19
CA SER A 51 -11.98 -5.37 -7.08
C SER A 51 -12.50 -5.89 -8.42
N ASN A 52 -12.43 -5.10 -9.49
CA ASN A 52 -12.98 -5.48 -10.80
C ASN A 52 -11.94 -6.14 -11.70
N TYR A 53 -10.65 -6.13 -11.31
CA TYR A 53 -9.60 -6.69 -12.14
C TYR A 53 -9.33 -8.17 -11.84
N THR A 54 -10.01 -9.04 -12.58
CA THR A 54 -9.96 -10.51 -12.38
C THR A 54 -9.09 -11.25 -13.39
N SER A 55 -8.42 -10.56 -14.31
CA SER A 55 -7.67 -11.19 -15.41
C SER A 55 -6.24 -11.60 -15.04
N THR A 56 -5.81 -11.43 -13.78
CA THR A 56 -4.50 -11.95 -13.34
C THR A 56 -4.59 -13.39 -12.84
N LYS A 57 -3.43 -14.05 -12.78
CA LYS A 57 -3.27 -15.35 -12.12
C LYS A 57 -3.72 -15.34 -10.65
N TYR A 58 -3.69 -14.18 -10.00
CA TYR A 58 -4.10 -13.99 -8.62
C TYR A 58 -5.40 -13.19 -8.59
N ASN A 59 -6.47 -13.76 -8.03
CA ASN A 59 -7.71 -13.02 -7.83
C ASN A 59 -7.54 -12.09 -6.61
N CYS A 60 -6.80 -10.99 -6.81
CA CYS A 60 -6.31 -10.09 -5.78
C CYS A 60 -6.92 -8.68 -5.85
N GLY A 61 -8.15 -8.58 -6.35
CA GLY A 61 -8.91 -7.32 -6.28
C GLY A 61 -9.23 -6.99 -4.81
N TRP A 62 -8.51 -6.03 -4.24
CA TRP A 62 -8.53 -5.75 -2.80
C TRP A 62 -9.22 -4.44 -2.46
N TRP A 63 -9.26 -3.48 -3.38
CA TRP A 63 -9.88 -2.18 -3.13
C TRP A 63 -10.95 -1.82 -4.16
N THR A 64 -11.95 -1.04 -3.74
CA THR A 64 -13.08 -0.63 -4.57
C THR A 64 -13.04 0.88 -4.81
N ILE A 65 -13.22 1.31 -6.07
CA ILE A 65 -13.28 2.72 -6.47
C ILE A 65 -14.39 3.45 -5.69
N ASP A 66 -14.12 4.68 -5.29
CA ASP A 66 -15.07 5.57 -4.61
C ASP A 66 -15.65 5.03 -3.29
N GLN A 67 -15.00 4.02 -2.71
CA GLN A 67 -15.28 3.49 -1.38
C GLN A 67 -14.08 3.65 -0.44
N PHE A 68 -14.34 3.65 0.86
CA PHE A 68 -13.25 3.56 1.83
C PHE A 68 -12.72 2.14 1.87
N ASN A 69 -11.41 2.01 1.68
CA ASN A 69 -10.69 0.75 1.70
C ASN A 69 -9.74 0.75 2.89
N LYS A 70 -9.43 -0.45 3.37
CA LYS A 70 -8.57 -0.68 4.53
C LYS A 70 -7.31 -1.44 4.10
N GLY A 71 -6.16 -0.95 4.53
CA GLY A 71 -4.85 -1.49 4.19
C GLY A 71 -4.27 -0.83 2.95
N LEU A 72 -2.95 -0.64 2.96
CA LEU A 72 -2.24 -0.09 1.80
C LEU A 72 -2.07 -1.11 0.67
N PRO A 73 -2.19 -0.69 -0.60
CA PRO A 73 -1.87 -1.54 -1.74
C PRO A 73 -0.37 -1.89 -1.78
N TYR A 74 -0.07 -3.12 -2.22
CA TYR A 74 1.24 -3.78 -2.09
C TYR A 74 2.46 -2.95 -2.55
N ASN A 75 2.36 -2.20 -3.66
CA ASN A 75 3.48 -1.41 -4.17
C ASN A 75 3.77 -0.11 -3.40
N TRP A 76 2.85 0.33 -2.53
CA TRP A 76 3.06 1.47 -1.65
C TRP A 76 3.50 1.05 -0.24
N GLY A 77 3.18 -0.17 0.19
CA GLY A 77 3.55 -0.66 1.51
C GLY A 77 5.04 -1.03 1.67
N GLY A 78 5.78 -1.22 0.58
CA GLY A 78 7.17 -1.67 0.60
C GLY A 78 8.23 -0.57 0.50
N PHE A 79 7.90 0.55 -0.14
CA PHE A 79 8.87 1.61 -0.47
C PHE A 79 8.41 3.02 -0.11
N SER A 80 7.22 3.16 0.50
CA SER A 80 6.59 4.45 0.78
C SER A 80 6.14 4.54 2.23
N THR A 81 6.17 5.74 2.75
CA THR A 81 5.44 6.14 3.96
C THR A 81 3.94 6.25 3.68
N ILE A 82 3.11 6.20 4.74
CA ILE A 82 1.66 6.45 4.63
C ILE A 82 1.42 7.87 4.07
N GLU A 83 2.26 8.83 4.46
CA GLU A 83 2.18 10.22 4.02
C GLU A 83 2.48 10.38 2.52
N GLU A 84 3.51 9.69 2.02
CA GLU A 84 3.84 9.66 0.58
C GLU A 84 2.71 9.01 -0.21
N PHE A 85 2.13 7.94 0.30
CA PHE A 85 0.97 7.30 -0.30
C PHE A 85 -0.21 8.26 -0.40
N ASP A 86 -0.63 8.87 0.72
CA ASP A 86 -1.77 9.79 0.73
C ASP A 86 -1.56 10.98 -0.20
N THR A 87 -0.32 11.49 -0.24
CA THR A 87 0.07 12.56 -1.16
C THR A 87 -0.03 12.10 -2.61
N GLY A 88 0.47 10.90 -2.92
CA GLY A 88 0.41 10.30 -4.25
C GLY A 88 -1.03 10.09 -4.73
N ILE A 89 -1.89 9.53 -3.89
CA ILE A 89 -3.31 9.31 -4.21
C ILE A 89 -4.02 10.64 -4.44
N LYS A 90 -3.79 11.66 -3.60
CA LYS A 90 -4.34 13.01 -3.80
C LYS A 90 -3.86 13.65 -5.11
N ALA A 91 -2.60 13.38 -5.50
CA ALA A 91 -2.04 13.82 -6.78
C ALA A 91 -2.56 13.02 -7.99
N GLY A 92 -3.34 11.96 -7.75
CA GLY A 92 -3.89 11.11 -8.81
C GLY A 92 -2.93 10.04 -9.32
N LYS A 93 -1.92 9.66 -8.53
CA LYS A 93 -1.08 8.49 -8.83
C LYS A 93 -1.88 7.18 -8.74
N LEU A 94 -1.32 6.14 -9.36
CA LEU A 94 -1.91 4.82 -9.45
C LEU A 94 -1.78 4.07 -8.11
N ALA A 95 -2.86 3.45 -7.63
CA ALA A 95 -2.89 2.73 -6.36
C ALA A 95 -2.32 1.30 -6.49
N GLY A 96 -1.11 1.21 -7.03
CA GLY A 96 -0.41 -0.03 -7.35
C GLY A 96 0.89 0.17 -8.11
N ASN A 97 1.31 1.42 -8.35
CA ASN A 97 2.62 1.75 -8.92
C ASN A 97 3.09 3.08 -8.31
N HIS A 98 4.39 3.20 -8.06
CA HIS A 98 4.98 4.33 -7.35
C HIS A 98 5.41 5.46 -8.31
#